data_AF-A0A8T3XHS7-F1
#
_entry.id   AF-A0A8T3XHS7-F1
#
_cell.length_a   1.000
_cell.length_b   1.000
_cell.length_c   1.000
_cell.angle_alpha   90.00
_cell.angle_beta   90.00
_cell.angle_gamma   90.00
#
_symmetry.space_group_name_H-M   'P 1'
#
loop_
_entity.id
_entity.type
_entity.pdbx_description
1 polymer ?
#
loop_
_entity_poly.entity_id
_entity_poly.type
_entity_poly.pdbx_seq_one_letter_code
_entity_poly.pdbx_strand_id
1 'polypeptide(L)'
;MVLKVELEKELEYKFREVAMKKYGYQKGSIQKATKEALNSWVNQQSTKIPKVEDPFKLVEGILSHLKGKKTSVQLQHEAKDLWAKKYS
;
A
#
# COMPACT_ATOMS: atom_id res chain seq x y z
N MET A 1 15.12 9.99 2.09
CA MET A 1 14.64 8.74 2.72
C MET A 1 15.20 7.55 1.97
N VAL A 2 15.40 6.41 2.65
CA VAL A 2 15.96 5.19 2.07
C VAL A 2 14.96 4.06 2.28
N LEU A 3 14.65 3.32 1.21
CA LEU A 3 13.83 2.10 1.25
C LEU A 3 14.76 0.91 1.01
N LYS A 4 14.77 -0.05 1.93
CA LYS A 4 15.54 -1.30 1.83
C LYS A 4 14.59 -2.42 1.43
N VAL A 5 14.95 -3.21 0.42
CA VAL A 5 14.11 -4.28 -0.13
C VAL A 5 14.99 -5.50 -0.37
N GLU A 6 14.51 -6.67 0.03
CA GLU A 6 15.11 -7.95 -0.32
C GLU A 6 14.39 -8.51 -1.55
N LEU A 7 15.18 -8.92 -2.54
CA LEU A 7 14.69 -9.46 -3.81
C LEU A 7 15.32 -10.82 -4.03
N GLU A 8 14.56 -11.71 -4.68
CA GLU A 8 15.14 -12.93 -5.21
C GLU A 8 16.24 -12.61 -6.22
N LYS A 9 17.33 -13.38 -6.18
CA LYS A 9 18.53 -13.15 -6.98
C LYS A 9 18.20 -13.01 -8.47
N GLU A 10 17.36 -13.88 -9.02
CA GLU A 10 17.02 -13.84 -10.44
C GLU A 10 16.31 -12.56 -10.86
N LEU A 11 15.40 -12.07 -10.03
CA LEU A 11 14.67 -10.84 -10.27
C LEU A 11 15.60 -9.63 -10.23
N GLU A 12 16.53 -9.63 -9.27
CA GLU A 12 17.52 -8.57 -9.10
C GLU A 12 18.43 -8.45 -10.32
N TYR A 13 18.96 -9.57 -10.81
CA TYR A 13 19.80 -9.61 -12.01
C TYR A 13 19.06 -9.09 -13.24
N LYS A 14 17.85 -9.63 -13.51
CA LYS A 14 17.03 -9.20 -14.64
C LYS A 14 16.71 -7.71 -14.56
N PHE A 15 16.38 -7.20 -13.37
CA PHE A 15 16.10 -5.78 -13.17
C PHE A 15 17.32 -4.90 -13.49
N ARG A 16 18.51 -5.27 -13.00
CA ARG A 16 19.74 -4.52 -13.30
C ARG A 16 20.05 -4.50 -14.78
N GLU A 17 19.96 -5.65 -15.44
CA GLU A 17 20.25 -5.78 -16.87
C GLU A 17 19.34 -4.86 -17.69
N VAL A 18 18.02 -4.90 -17.43
CA VAL A 18 17.04 -4.05 -18.11
C VAL A 18 17.28 -2.57 -17.80
N ALA A 19 17.54 -2.23 -16.54
CA ALA A 19 17.83 -0.86 -16.13
C ALA A 19 19.06 -0.29 -16.87
N MET A 20 20.13 -1.09 -16.96
CA MET A 20 21.35 -0.70 -17.66
C MET A 20 21.16 -0.62 -19.17
N LYS A 21 20.42 -1.55 -19.78
CA LYS A 21 20.07 -1.48 -21.21
C LYS A 21 19.26 -0.23 -21.54
N LYS A 22 18.34 0.17 -20.66
CA LYS A 22 17.45 1.32 -20.88
C LYS A 22 18.11 2.68 -20.64
N TYR A 23 18.88 2.83 -19.56
CA TYR A 23 19.45 4.13 -19.17
C TYR A 23 20.97 4.23 -19.35
N GLY A 24 21.59 3.18 -19.87
CA GLY A 24 23.04 3.07 -20.03
C GLY A 24 23.72 2.43 -18.82
N TYR A 25 25.01 2.12 -18.97
CA TYR A 25 25.83 1.43 -17.96
C TYR A 25 26.49 2.39 -16.95
N GLN A 26 25.87 3.56 -16.72
CA GLN A 26 26.41 4.60 -15.86
C GLN A 26 25.87 4.50 -14.42
N LYS A 27 26.56 5.19 -13.50
CA LYS A 27 26.12 5.33 -12.11
C LYS A 27 24.76 6.02 -12.09
N GLY A 28 23.76 5.37 -11.47
CA GLY A 28 22.42 5.93 -11.30
C GLY A 28 21.34 5.30 -12.17
N SER A 29 21.68 4.46 -13.16
CA SER A 29 20.68 3.78 -14.02
C SER A 29 19.69 2.93 -13.22
N ILE A 30 20.18 2.20 -12.22
CA ILE A 30 19.33 1.40 -11.32
C ILE A 30 18.40 2.31 -10.53
N GLN A 31 18.91 3.40 -9.94
CA GLN A 31 18.09 4.33 -9.17
C GLN A 31 16.99 4.96 -10.04
N LYS A 32 17.30 5.30 -11.29
CA LYS A 32 16.33 5.86 -12.24
C LYS A 32 15.26 4.84 -12.60
N ALA A 33 15.64 3.60 -12.91
CA ALA A 33 14.72 2.50 -13.14
C ALA A 33 13.81 2.22 -11.93
N THR A 34 14.38 2.22 -10.71
CA THR A 34 13.60 1.99 -9.48
C THR A 34 12.56 3.09 -9.28
N LYS A 35 12.92 4.36 -9.47
CA LYS A 35 11.97 5.48 -9.37
C LYS A 35 10.84 5.35 -10.39
N GLU A 36 11.17 5.02 -11.64
CA GLU A 36 10.16 4.84 -12.69
C GLU A 36 9.22 3.66 -12.39
N ALA A 37 9.77 2.53 -11.93
CA ALA A 37 9.00 1.34 -11.59
C ALA A 37 8.07 1.58 -10.40
N LEU A 38 8.56 2.22 -9.33
CA LEU A 38 7.73 2.56 -8.16
C LEU A 38 6.62 3.53 -8.54
N ASN A 39 6.91 4.58 -9.31
CA ASN A 39 5.90 5.53 -9.76
C ASN A 39 4.84 4.86 -10.63
N SER A 40 5.26 4.00 -11.56
CA SER A 40 4.34 3.26 -12.43
C SER A 40 3.46 2.30 -11.62
N TRP A 41 4.05 1.58 -10.67
CA TRP A 41 3.30 0.68 -9.80
C TRP A 41 2.27 1.43 -8.96
N VAL A 42 2.65 2.54 -8.31
CA VAL A 42 1.73 3.37 -7.53
C VAL A 42 0.58 3.88 -8.41
N ASN A 43 0.85 4.36 -9.62
CA ASN A 43 -0.18 4.87 -10.53
C ASN A 43 -1.12 3.76 -11.05
N GLN A 44 -0.59 2.55 -11.27
CA GLN A 44 -1.40 1.39 -11.64
C GLN A 44 -2.31 0.91 -10.51
N GLN A 45 -1.91 1.11 -9.25
CA GLN A 45 -2.74 0.75 -8.09
C GLN A 45 -3.71 1.88 -7.70
N SER A 46 -3.33 3.15 -7.84
CA SER A 46 -4.19 4.29 -7.53
C SER A 46 -5.39 4.43 -8.48
N THR A 47 -5.32 3.81 -9.66
CA THR A 47 -6.47 3.66 -10.57
C THR A 47 -7.40 2.51 -10.16
N LYS A 48 -6.91 1.53 -9.39
CA LYS A 48 -7.69 0.38 -8.90
C LYS A 48 -8.26 0.60 -7.50
N ILE A 49 -7.62 1.45 -6.71
CA ILE A 49 -8.09 1.86 -5.39
C ILE A 49 -8.81 3.19 -5.57
N PRO A 50 -10.13 3.28 -5.31
CA PRO A 50 -10.83 4.55 -5.42
C PRO A 50 -10.09 5.59 -4.59
N LYS A 51 -9.80 6.75 -5.20
CA LYS A 51 -9.13 7.86 -4.53
C LYS A 51 -10.08 8.37 -3.44
N VAL A 52 -9.91 7.88 -2.22
CA VAL A 52 -10.75 8.31 -1.09
C VAL A 52 -10.18 9.62 -0.57
N GLU A 53 -10.88 10.71 -0.85
CA GLU A 53 -10.49 12.07 -0.46
C GLU A 53 -10.43 12.21 1.07
N ASP A 54 -11.33 11.53 1.77
CA ASP A 54 -11.31 11.39 3.22
C ASP A 54 -11.72 9.95 3.64
N PRO A 55 -10.74 9.08 3.95
CA PRO A 55 -10.98 7.73 4.41
C PRO A 55 -11.86 7.65 5.67
N PHE A 56 -11.74 8.63 6.57
CA PHE A 56 -12.53 8.66 7.79
C PHE A 56 -13.99 8.98 7.50
N LYS A 57 -14.26 9.91 6.59
CA LYS A 57 -15.63 10.26 6.16
C LYS A 57 -16.31 9.09 5.45
N LEU A 58 -15.57 8.30 4.67
CA LEU A 58 -16.10 7.09 4.04
C LEU A 58 -16.49 6.05 5.10
N VAL A 59 -15.61 5.80 6.07
CA VAL A 59 -15.87 4.88 7.19
C VAL A 59 -17.05 5.38 8.04
N GLU A 60 -17.13 6.69 8.33
CA GLU A 60 -18.26 7.29 9.03
C GLU A 60 -19.57 7.09 8.26
N GLY A 61 -19.55 7.25 6.93
CA GLY A 61 -20.69 6.98 6.06
C GLY A 61 -21.16 5.53 6.13
N ILE A 62 -20.22 4.56 6.08
CA ILE A 62 -20.53 3.12 6.21
C ILE A 62 -21.17 2.83 7.58
N LEU A 63 -20.65 3.45 8.65
CA LEU A 63 -21.12 3.27 10.02
C LEU A 63 -22.31 4.15 10.40
N SER A 64 -22.81 4.98 9.49
CA SER A 64 -23.89 5.94 9.77
C SER A 64 -25.18 5.28 10.28
N HIS A 65 -25.48 4.05 9.85
CA HIS A 65 -26.63 3.27 10.32
C HIS A 65 -26.56 2.87 11.81
N LEU A 66 -25.37 2.96 12.42
CA LEU A 66 -25.11 2.74 13.85
C LEU A 66 -25.05 4.04 14.65
N LYS A 67 -25.01 5.20 13.97
CA LYS A 67 -24.97 6.52 14.61
C LYS A 67 -26.23 6.71 15.47
N GLY A 68 -26.03 6.98 16.76
CA GLY A 68 -27.11 7.09 17.75
C GLY A 68 -27.64 5.77 18.32
N LYS A 69 -27.25 4.61 17.77
CA LYS A 69 -27.61 3.28 18.32
C LYS A 69 -26.53 2.70 19.24
N LYS A 70 -25.27 2.95 18.90
CA LYS A 70 -24.11 2.50 19.71
C LYS A 70 -23.08 3.62 19.79
N THR A 71 -22.43 3.73 20.94
CA THR A 71 -21.32 4.67 21.12
C THR A 71 -20.03 4.10 20.53
N SER A 72 -19.05 4.97 20.25
CA SER A 72 -17.73 4.57 19.76
C SER A 72 -17.04 3.56 20.70
N VAL A 73 -17.19 3.75 22.02
CA VAL A 73 -16.62 2.86 23.05
C VAL A 73 -17.26 1.47 23.00
N GLN A 74 -18.59 1.38 22.85
CA GLN A 74 -19.28 0.09 22.72
C GLN A 74 -18.84 -0.66 21.46
N LEU A 75 -18.67 0.05 20.34
CA LEU A 75 -18.17 -0.54 19.10
C LEU A 75 -16.72 -1.05 19.24
N GLN A 76 -15.88 -0.37 20.01
CA GLN A 76 -14.51 -0.81 20.28
C GLN A 76 -14.47 -2.10 21.13
N HIS A 77 -15.35 -2.22 22.13
CA HIS A 77 -15.47 -3.45 22.92
C HIS A 77 -15.93 -4.64 22.04
N GLU A 78 -16.97 -4.45 21.23
CA GLU A 78 -17.45 -5.48 20.32
C GLU A 78 -16.38 -5.90 19.29
N ALA A 79 -15.64 -4.93 18.74
CA ALA A 79 -14.55 -5.22 17.82
C ALA A 79 -13.45 -6.07 18.47
N LYS A 80 -13.10 -5.77 19.73
CA LYS A 80 -12.12 -6.52 20.52
C LYS A 80 -12.58 -7.96 20.78
N ASP A 81 -13.85 -8.14 21.13
CA ASP A 81 -14.42 -9.47 21.38
C ASP A 81 -14.51 -10.32 20.10
N LEU A 82 -14.88 -9.72 18.98
CA LEU A 82 -14.89 -10.38 17.66
C LEU A 82 -13.48 -10.81 17.25
N TRP A 83 -12.48 -9.97 17.49
CA TRP A 83 -11.08 -10.30 17.23
C TRP A 83 -10.60 -11.46 18.10
N ALA A 84 -10.88 -11.42 19.39
CA ALA A 84 -10.52 -12.50 20.32
C ALA A 84 -11.14 -13.83 19.90
N LYS A 85 -12.41 -13.85 19.45
CA LYS A 85 -13.06 -15.07 18.95
C LYS A 85 -12.51 -15.59 17.63
N LYS A 86 -11.96 -14.72 16.78
CA LYS A 86 -11.43 -15.11 15.47
C LYS A 86 -10.03 -15.73 15.54
N TYR A 87 -9.26 -15.38 16.57
CA TYR A 87 -7.87 -15.81 16.74
C TYR A 87 -7.61 -16.56 18.05
N SER A 88 -8.67 -16.93 18.76
CA SER A 88 -8.66 -17.95 19.82
C SER A 88 -8.99 -19.31 19.24
#